data_AF-A0AAN8AFR3-F1
#
_entry.id   AF-A0AAN8AFR3-F1
#
_cell.length_a   1.000
_cell.length_b   1.000
_cell.length_c   1.000
_cell.angle_alpha   90.00
_cell.angle_beta   90.00
_cell.angle_gamma   90.00
#
_symmetry.space_group_name_H-M   'P 1'
#
loop_
_entity.id
_entity.type
_entity.pdbx_description
1 polymer ?
#
loop_
_entity_poly.entity_id
_entity_poly.type
_entity_poly.pdbx_seq_one_letter_code
_entity_poly.pdbx_strand_id
1 'polypeptide(L)'
;MKYMGDYPSKRARSVNELTDQIFEGALKAEPLKDEVFCQILKQLTENTINYSEEKGWELLWLCTGLFPPSNILLPHVQKFLQAKKHYPLAPDCMQRLQKALR
;
A
#
# COMPACT_ATOMS: atom_id res chain seq x y z
N MET A 1 0.89 -10.21 0.13
CA MET A 1 1.41 -11.56 0.44
C MET A 1 2.56 -11.97 -0.48
N LYS A 2 2.34 -12.35 -1.75
CA LYS A 2 3.44 -12.79 -2.65
C LYS A 2 4.50 -11.71 -2.91
N TYR A 3 4.08 -10.46 -3.16
CA TYR A 3 4.99 -9.33 -3.36
C TYR A 3 5.90 -9.08 -2.15
N MET A 4 5.36 -9.26 -0.94
CA MET A 4 6.07 -9.05 0.33
C MET A 4 6.91 -10.27 0.76
N GLY A 5 6.90 -11.36 -0.01
CA GLY A 5 7.60 -12.59 0.33
C GLY A 5 6.89 -13.48 1.36
N ASP A 6 5.75 -13.06 1.91
CA ASP A 6 4.99 -13.79 2.94
C ASP A 6 4.35 -15.09 2.44
N TYR A 7 4.29 -15.29 1.13
CA TYR A 7 3.65 -16.47 0.55
C TYR A 7 4.59 -17.16 -0.45
N PRO A 8 4.85 -18.47 -0.27
CA PRO A 8 5.74 -19.21 -1.17
C PRO A 8 5.14 -19.26 -2.57
N SER A 9 5.87 -18.71 -3.55
CA SER A 9 5.46 -18.75 -4.96
C SER A 9 6.24 -19.83 -5.70
N LYS A 10 5.54 -20.85 -6.20
CA LYS A 10 6.14 -21.94 -7.01
C LYS A 10 6.61 -21.48 -8.39
N ARG A 11 6.12 -20.34 -8.87
CA ARG A 11 6.54 -19.71 -10.12
C ARG A 11 7.10 -18.34 -9.83
N ALA A 12 8.25 -18.03 -10.42
CA ALA A 12 8.74 -16.66 -10.50
C ALA A 12 7.73 -15.87 -11.35
N ARG A 13 6.99 -14.96 -10.71
CA ARG A 13 6.20 -13.94 -11.40
C ARG A 13 7.00 -12.66 -11.43
N SER A 14 6.85 -11.86 -12.48
CA SER A 14 7.50 -10.56 -12.49
C SER A 14 6.88 -9.65 -11.42
N VAL A 15 7.67 -8.68 -10.94
CA VAL A 15 7.20 -7.70 -9.94
C VAL A 15 5.98 -6.94 -10.48
N ASN A 16 6.01 -6.59 -11.76
CA ASN A 16 4.92 -5.87 -12.44
C ASN A 16 3.63 -6.71 -12.51
N GLU A 17 3.72 -8.01 -12.82
CA GLU A 17 2.56 -8.90 -12.82
C GLU A 17 1.89 -9.00 -11.45
N LEU A 18 2.67 -8.83 -10.37
CA LEU A 18 2.13 -8.83 -9.00
C LEU A 18 1.47 -7.50 -8.67
N THR A 19 2.07 -6.37 -9.07
CA THR A 19 1.45 -5.05 -8.86
C THR A 19 0.18 -4.89 -9.68
N ASP A 20 0.15 -5.39 -10.92
CA ASP A 20 -1.05 -5.36 -11.78
C ASP A 20 -2.20 -6.11 -11.11
N GLN A 21 -1.94 -7.31 -10.58
CA GLN A 21 -2.95 -8.09 -9.85
C GLN A 21 -3.45 -7.41 -8.57
N ILE A 22 -2.63 -6.57 -7.94
CA ILE A 22 -3.02 -5.85 -6.72
C ILE A 22 -3.90 -4.64 -7.07
N PHE A 23 -3.51 -3.86 -8.09
CA PHE A 23 -4.10 -2.54 -8.33
C PHE A 23 -5.14 -2.50 -9.45
N GLU A 24 -5.11 -3.41 -10.44
CA GLU A 24 -5.99 -3.37 -11.61
C GLU A 24 -7.48 -3.38 -11.22
N GLY A 25 -7.85 -4.17 -10.20
CA GLY A 25 -9.22 -4.20 -9.68
C GLY A 25 -9.65 -2.86 -9.08
N ALA A 26 -8.79 -2.27 -8.25
CA ALA A 26 -9.04 -0.98 -7.59
C ALA A 26 -9.10 0.20 -8.56
N LEU A 27 -8.37 0.13 -9.69
CA LEU A 27 -8.46 1.12 -10.76
C LEU A 27 -9.79 1.07 -11.53
N LYS A 28 -10.51 -0.06 -11.49
CA LYS A 28 -11.79 -0.27 -12.19
C LYS A 28 -13.01 -0.11 -11.29
N ALA A 29 -12.86 -0.28 -9.96
CA ALA A 29 -13.97 -0.25 -9.02
C ALA A 29 -13.61 0.49 -7.72
N GLU A 30 -14.29 1.61 -7.46
CA GLU A 30 -14.12 2.45 -6.26
C GLU A 30 -14.11 1.66 -4.94
N PRO A 31 -15.01 0.68 -4.68
CA PRO A 31 -15.01 -0.05 -3.42
C PRO A 31 -13.72 -0.84 -3.14
N LEU A 32 -12.97 -1.19 -4.18
CA LEU A 32 -11.72 -1.95 -4.04
C LEU A 32 -10.53 -1.07 -3.65
N LYS A 33 -10.61 0.26 -3.80
CA LYS A 33 -9.53 1.16 -3.41
C LYS A 33 -9.28 1.11 -1.90
N ASP A 34 -10.34 1.25 -1.11
CA ASP A 34 -10.26 1.18 0.34
C ASP A 34 -9.78 -0.20 0.80
N GLU A 35 -10.24 -1.27 0.14
CA GLU A 35 -9.79 -2.63 0.44
C GLU A 35 -8.27 -2.79 0.22
N VAL A 36 -7.72 -2.25 -0.88
CA VAL A 36 -6.27 -2.27 -1.12
C VAL A 36 -5.51 -1.52 -0.04
N PHE A 37 -5.97 -0.33 0.36
CA PHE A 37 -5.37 0.40 1.48
C PHE A 37 -5.41 -0.42 2.78
N CYS A 38 -6.58 -0.93 3.15
CA CYS A 38 -6.76 -1.73 4.36
C CYS A 38 -5.85 -2.96 4.38
N GLN A 39 -5.74 -3.68 3.26
CA GLN A 39 -4.87 -4.85 3.17
C GLN A 39 -3.38 -4.48 3.32
N ILE A 40 -2.91 -3.42 2.67
CA ILE A 40 -1.52 -2.98 2.79
C ILE A 40 -1.23 -2.53 4.23
N LEU A 41 -2.08 -1.69 4.82
CA LEU A 41 -1.92 -1.20 6.19
C LEU A 41 -1.95 -2.34 7.21
N LYS A 42 -2.81 -3.34 7.00
CA LYS A 42 -2.83 -4.55 7.82
C LYS A 42 -1.49 -5.27 7.78
N GLN A 43 -0.90 -5.46 6.59
CA GLN A 43 0.39 -6.15 6.46
C GLN A 43 1.57 -5.32 7.00
N LEU A 44 1.42 -4.01 7.18
CA LEU A 44 2.42 -3.13 7.82
C LEU A 44 2.21 -2.97 9.33
N THR A 45 1.08 -3.45 9.86
CA THR A 45 0.78 -3.36 11.29
C THR A 45 1.41 -4.55 12.01
N GLU A 46 2.27 -4.28 12.99
CA GLU A 46 2.96 -5.30 13.79
C GLU A 46 3.79 -6.31 12.98
N ASN A 47 4.24 -5.93 11.79
CA ASN A 47 5.11 -6.76 10.97
C ASN A 47 6.55 -6.69 11.48
N THR A 48 7.10 -7.82 11.89
CA THR A 48 8.47 -7.94 12.42
C THR A 48 9.47 -8.44 11.37
N ILE A 49 9.02 -8.76 10.16
CA ILE A 49 9.86 -9.27 9.07
C ILE A 49 10.30 -8.08 8.22
N ASN A 50 11.55 -7.62 8.43
CA ASN A 50 12.10 -6.42 7.76
C ASN A 50 11.87 -6.40 6.24
N TYR A 51 12.19 -7.50 5.54
CA TYR A 51 12.00 -7.60 4.09
C TYR A 51 10.54 -7.44 3.68
N SER A 52 9.62 -8.08 4.41
CA SER A 52 8.20 -7.95 4.16
C SER A 52 7.73 -6.52 4.42
N GLU A 53 8.12 -5.91 5.54
CA GLU A 53 7.74 -4.55 5.88
C GLU A 53 8.20 -3.55 4.79
N GLU A 54 9.46 -3.65 4.34
CA GLU A 54 10.01 -2.85 3.25
C GLU A 54 9.17 -2.95 1.97
N LYS A 55 8.83 -4.17 1.57
CA LYS A 55 7.96 -4.41 0.41
C LYS A 55 6.52 -3.92 0.61
N GLY A 56 6.01 -3.94 1.84
CA GLY A 56 4.72 -3.34 2.17
C GLY A 56 4.72 -1.82 1.99
N TRP A 57 5.82 -1.16 2.36
CA TRP A 57 5.96 0.29 2.18
C TRP A 57 6.10 0.69 0.71
N GLU A 58 6.80 -0.11 -0.11
CA GLU A 58 6.80 0.07 -1.57
C GLU A 58 5.36 0.01 -2.12
N LEU A 59 4.54 -0.95 -1.68
CA LEU A 59 3.15 -1.05 -2.10
C LEU A 59 2.31 0.15 -1.66
N LEU A 60 2.49 0.64 -0.44
CA LEU A 60 1.78 1.83 0.05
C LEU A 60 2.18 3.09 -0.75
N TRP A 61 3.46 3.20 -1.10
CA TRP A 61 3.98 4.28 -1.94
C TRP A 61 3.41 4.26 -3.36
N LEU A 62 3.29 3.06 -3.96
CA LEU A 62 2.60 2.88 -5.23
C LEU A 62 1.13 3.28 -5.10
N CYS A 63 0.42 2.72 -4.12
CA CYS A 63 -1.01 2.95 -3.88
C CYS A 63 -1.35 4.44 -3.75
N THR A 64 -0.61 5.17 -2.90
CA THR A 64 -0.82 6.61 -2.65
C THR A 64 -0.57 7.52 -3.86
N GLY A 65 0.09 7.04 -4.91
CA GLY A 65 0.22 7.76 -6.17
C GLY A 65 -0.73 7.32 -7.28
N LEU A 66 -1.49 6.24 -7.08
CA LEU A 66 -2.47 5.76 -8.06
C LEU A 66 -3.86 6.34 -7.80
N PHE A 67 -4.30 6.34 -6.54
CA PHE A 67 -5.61 6.84 -6.15
C PHE A 67 -5.65 7.19 -4.65
N PRO A 68 -6.50 8.13 -4.24
CA PRO A 68 -6.75 8.36 -2.82
C PRO A 68 -7.69 7.29 -2.23
N PRO A 69 -7.65 7.05 -0.91
CA PRO A 69 -8.70 6.33 -0.19
C PRO A 69 -9.98 7.18 -0.13
N SER A 70 -11.09 6.58 0.29
CA SER A 70 -12.33 7.31 0.54
C SER A 70 -12.18 8.35 1.66
N ASN A 71 -13.10 9.31 1.72
CA ASN A 71 -13.14 10.31 2.80
C ASN A 71 -13.31 9.69 4.20
N ILE A 72 -13.88 8.47 4.27
CA ILE A 72 -14.05 7.75 5.53
C ILE A 72 -12.70 7.17 5.97
N LEU A 73 -11.95 6.56 5.06
CA LEU A 73 -10.67 5.90 5.37
C LEU A 73 -9.49 6.87 5.44
N LEU A 74 -9.53 7.99 4.70
CA LEU A 74 -8.49 9.01 4.62
C LEU A 74 -7.87 9.44 5.97
N PRO A 75 -8.65 9.84 7.00
CA PRO A 75 -8.06 10.26 8.27
C PRO A 75 -7.28 9.12 8.97
N HIS A 76 -7.67 7.87 8.76
CA HIS A 76 -6.97 6.71 9.32
C HIS A 76 -5.64 6.47 8.61
N VAL A 77 -5.61 6.57 7.27
CA VAL A 77 -4.38 6.47 6.46
C VAL A 77 -3.40 7.57 6.83
N GLN A 78 -3.88 8.82 6.97
CA GLN A 78 -3.04 9.94 7.39
C GLN A 78 -2.46 9.73 8.79
N LYS A 79 -3.27 9.29 9.75
CA LYS A 79 -2.81 9.00 11.11
C LYS A 79 -1.76 7.88 11.13
N PHE A 80 -1.96 6.83 10.32
CA PHE A 80 -0.98 5.75 10.18
C PHE A 80 0.37 6.27 9.68
N LEU A 81 0.36 7.04 8.58
CA LEU A 81 1.57 7.63 8.00
C LEU A 81 2.29 8.58 8.97
N GLN A 82 1.55 9.37 9.74
CA GLN A 82 2.11 10.25 10.78
C GLN A 82 2.75 9.46 11.92
N ALA A 83 2.10 8.38 12.40
CA ALA A 83 2.64 7.53 13.44
C ALA A 83 3.93 6.82 13.00
N LYS A 84 4.02 6.50 11.70
CA LYS A 84 5.17 5.84 11.07
C LYS A 84 6.12 6.81 10.35
N LYS A 85 6.11 8.10 10.70
CA LYS A 85 6.93 9.15 10.06
C LYS A 85 8.45 8.90 10.04
N HIS A 86 8.94 8.00 10.89
CA HIS A 86 10.35 7.60 10.92
C HIS A 86 10.72 6.65 9.79
N TYR A 87 9.73 6.00 9.16
CA TYR A 87 9.95 5.15 8.01
C TYR A 87 10.28 6.00 6.77
N PRO A 88 11.33 5.70 5.98
CA PRO A 88 11.82 6.58 4.92
C PRO A 88 10.77 6.98 3.86
N LEU A 89 9.86 6.06 3.51
CA LEU A 89 8.82 6.31 2.50
C LEU A 89 7.57 7.02 3.05
N ALA A 90 7.39 7.11 4.38
CA ALA A 90 6.17 7.66 4.96
C ALA A 90 5.91 9.14 4.59
N PRO A 91 6.93 10.05 4.62
CA PRO A 91 6.73 11.43 4.20
C PRO A 91 6.30 11.57 2.73
N ASP A 92 6.91 10.80 1.83
CA ASP A 92 6.56 10.85 0.41
C ASP A 92 5.19 10.23 0.13
N CYS A 93 4.82 9.15 0.83
CA CYS A 93 3.45 8.60 0.80
C CYS A 93 2.42 9.67 1.20
N MET A 94 2.69 10.45 2.25
CA MET A 94 1.81 11.54 2.67
C MET A 94 1.70 12.63 1.60
N GLN A 95 2.81 13.02 0.98
CA GLN A 95 2.83 14.02 -0.08
C GLN A 95 2.07 13.53 -1.33
N ARG A 96 2.25 12.27 -1.73
CA ARG A 96 1.55 11.66 -2.87
C ARG A 96 0.05 11.55 -2.61
N LEU A 97 -0.34 11.15 -1.40
CA LEU A 97 -1.73 11.12 -0.97
C LEU A 97 -2.39 12.51 -1.09
N GLN A 98 -1.70 13.57 -0.65
CA GLN A 98 -2.20 14.94 -0.78
C GLN A 98 -2.34 15.39 -2.24
N LYS A 99 -1.45 14.93 -3.13
CA LYS A 99 -1.55 15.22 -4.58
C LYS A 99 -2.69 14.46 -5.23
N ALA A 100 -2.95 13.21 -4.83
CA ALA A 100 -4.03 12.38 -5.36
C ALA A 100 -5.44 12.87 -4.97
N LEU A 101 -5.54 13.71 -3.93
CA LEU A 101 -6.77 14.37 -3.51
C LEU A 101 -7.07 15.69 -4.25
N ARG A 102 -6.13 16.19 -5.06
CA ARG A 102 -6.29 17.40 -5.88
C ARG A 102 -6.83 17.03 -7.26
#